data_AF-A0A6I3KGJ8-F1
#
_entry.id   AF-A0A6I3KGJ8-F1
#
_cell.length_a   1.000
_cell.length_b   1.000
_cell.length_c   1.000
_cell.angle_alpha   90.00
_cell.angle_beta   90.00
_cell.angle_gamma   90.00
#
_symmetry.space_group_name_H-M   'P 1'
#
loop_
_entity.id
_entity.type
_entity.pdbx_description
1 polymer ?
#
loop_
_entity_poly.entity_id
_entity_poly.type
_entity_poly.pdbx_seq_one_letter_code
_entity_poly.pdbx_strand_id
1 'polypeptide(L)'
;MGRAISNVVPVAIAAVAGILAWDLVRLIGGRREAWDDPNYWVIGYPLMLATAFILGLGFPERPWRWALVIVAAQAGWALFLGLATDGSVSLFPLGLAMFAVLALPCVAAAYVGQWLARRLAA
;
A
#
# COMPACT_ATOMS: atom_id res chain seq x y z
N MET A 1 12.26 23.23 -19.63
CA MET A 1 12.96 22.92 -18.36
C MET A 1 11.93 22.36 -17.39
N GLY A 2 11.59 21.07 -17.52
CA GLY A 2 10.50 20.44 -16.78
C GLY A 2 10.89 20.29 -15.32
N ARG A 3 10.05 20.78 -14.39
CA ARG A 3 10.23 20.55 -12.96
C ARG A 3 10.30 19.04 -12.73
N ALA A 4 11.46 18.53 -12.33
CA ALA A 4 11.55 17.23 -11.70
C ALA A 4 10.67 17.30 -10.45
N ILE A 5 9.42 16.85 -10.55
CA ILE A 5 8.55 16.76 -9.37
C ILE A 5 9.28 15.81 -8.43
N SER A 6 9.71 16.31 -7.27
CA SER A 6 10.45 15.50 -6.31
C SER A 6 9.60 14.28 -5.95
N ASN A 7 10.11 13.07 -6.18
CA ASN A 7 9.43 11.81 -5.86
C ASN A 7 9.08 11.67 -4.36
N VAL A 8 9.55 12.58 -3.51
CA VAL A 8 9.29 12.60 -2.07
C VAL A 8 7.80 12.61 -1.76
N VAL A 9 7.01 13.47 -2.41
CA VAL A 9 5.56 13.59 -2.14
C VAL A 9 4.81 12.29 -2.46
N PRO A 10 4.89 11.72 -3.68
CA PRO A 10 4.18 10.46 -3.97
C PRO A 10 4.70 9.28 -3.15
N VAL A 11 6.00 9.22 -2.83
CA VAL A 11 6.54 8.21 -1.90
C VAL A 11 5.93 8.36 -0.50
N ALA A 12 5.83 9.58 0.03
CA ALA A 12 5.25 9.83 1.34
C ALA A 12 3.76 9.43 1.37
N ILE A 13 2.99 9.80 0.34
CA ILE A 13 1.58 9.41 0.21
C ILE A 13 1.44 7.88 0.18
N ALA A 14 2.25 7.20 -0.64
CA ALA A 14 2.25 5.75 -0.73
C ALA A 14 2.57 5.09 0.63
N ALA A 15 3.61 5.55 1.31
CA ALA A 15 4.03 5.00 2.58
C ALA A 15 2.97 5.20 3.67
N VAL A 16 2.44 6.43 3.79
CA VAL A 16 1.39 6.77 4.75
C VAL A 16 0.12 5.96 4.48
N ALA A 17 -0.28 5.79 3.22
CA ALA A 17 -1.46 4.97 2.89
C ALA A 17 -1.29 3.51 3.30
N GLY A 18 -0.11 2.92 3.09
CA GLY A 18 0.19 1.55 3.54
C GLY A 18 0.13 1.39 5.06
N ILE A 19 0.70 2.35 5.79
CA ILE A 19 0.64 2.38 7.27
C ILE A 19 -0.81 2.51 7.74
N LEU A 20 -1.55 3.48 7.21
CA LEU A 20 -2.94 3.75 7.60
C LEU A 20 -3.88 2.59 7.25
N ALA A 21 -3.66 1.90 6.13
CA ALA A 21 -4.45 0.75 5.73
C ALA A 21 -4.42 -0.38 6.79
N TRP A 22 -3.28 -0.54 7.46
CA TRP A 22 -3.12 -1.49 8.55
C TRP A 22 -3.60 -0.93 9.88
N ASP A 23 -3.16 0.28 10.23
CA ASP A 23 -3.37 0.85 11.55
C ASP A 23 -4.84 1.19 11.81
N LEU A 24 -5.55 1.70 10.80
CA LEU A 24 -6.98 1.99 10.90
C LEU A 24 -7.78 0.74 11.28
N VAL A 25 -7.48 -0.39 10.63
CA VAL A 25 -8.14 -1.68 10.87
C VAL A 25 -7.78 -2.22 12.24
N ARG A 26 -6.51 -2.13 12.64
CA ARG A 26 -6.05 -2.52 13.96
C ARG A 26 -6.74 -1.72 15.08
N LEU A 27 -6.92 -0.42 14.89
CA LEU A 27 -7.50 0.47 15.91
C LEU A 27 -9.01 0.27 16.10
N ILE A 28 -9.73 -0.12 15.03
CA ILE A 28 -11.19 -0.37 15.09
C ILE A 28 -11.54 -1.84 15.28
N GLY A 29 -10.60 -2.74 14.96
CA GLY A 29 -10.76 -4.18 15.05
C GLY A 29 -10.37 -4.73 16.41
N GLY A 30 -10.64 -6.02 16.61
CA GLY A 30 -10.26 -6.77 17.82
C GLY A 30 -9.36 -7.96 17.55
N ARG A 31 -8.89 -8.12 16.32
CA ARG A 31 -8.08 -9.27 15.90
C ARG A 31 -6.59 -8.97 15.97
N ARG A 32 -5.81 -10.04 16.10
CA ARG A 32 -4.36 -9.97 16.29
C ARG A 32 -3.67 -9.31 15.09
N GLU A 33 -3.94 -9.83 13.90
CA GLU A 33 -3.45 -9.25 12.65
C GLU A 33 -4.57 -8.46 11.97
N ALA A 34 -4.22 -7.32 11.36
CA ALA A 34 -5.22 -6.49 10.69
C ALA A 34 -5.96 -7.26 9.60
N TRP A 35 -5.26 -8.09 8.82
CA TRP A 35 -5.85 -8.88 7.72
C TRP A 35 -6.86 -9.93 8.18
N ASP A 36 -6.86 -10.28 9.48
CA ASP A 36 -7.79 -11.30 10.01
C ASP A 36 -9.16 -10.65 10.19
N ASP A 37 -9.21 -9.32 10.32
CA ASP A 37 -10.42 -8.54 10.47
C ASP A 37 -11.10 -8.29 9.11
N PRO A 38 -12.42 -8.49 8.98
CA PRO A 38 -13.14 -8.20 7.73
C PRO A 38 -12.97 -6.74 7.28
N ASN A 39 -12.75 -5.81 8.21
CA ASN A 39 -12.52 -4.41 7.90
C ASN A 39 -11.25 -4.17 7.09
N TYR A 40 -10.27 -5.07 7.13
CA TYR A 40 -9.12 -5.00 6.23
C TYR A 40 -9.51 -5.08 4.78
N TRP A 41 -10.41 -6.00 4.44
CA TRP A 41 -10.84 -6.23 3.06
C TRP A 41 -11.82 -5.18 2.56
N VAL A 42 -12.55 -4.52 3.47
CA VAL A 42 -13.53 -3.48 3.15
C VAL A 42 -12.94 -2.08 3.16
N ILE A 43 -11.92 -1.82 3.98
CA ILE A 43 -11.39 -0.47 4.21
C ILE A 43 -9.90 -0.41 3.87
N GLY A 44 -9.07 -1.20 4.57
CA GLY A 44 -7.61 -1.12 4.45
C GLY A 44 -7.11 -1.41 3.03
N TYR A 45 -7.51 -2.55 2.48
CA TYR A 45 -7.06 -2.98 1.16
C TYR A 45 -7.63 -2.12 0.02
N PRO A 46 -8.92 -1.73 0.02
CA PRO A 46 -9.43 -0.74 -0.94
C PRO A 46 -8.71 0.61 -0.88
N LEU A 47 -8.30 1.09 0.31
CA LEU A 47 -7.48 2.30 0.45
C LEU A 47 -6.14 2.16 -0.28
N MET A 48 -5.47 1.01 -0.16
CA MET A 48 -4.22 0.73 -0.88
C MET A 48 -4.42 0.75 -2.40
N LEU A 49 -5.49 0.08 -2.89
CA LEU A 49 -5.82 0.03 -4.32
C LEU A 49 -6.13 1.41 -4.88
N ALA A 50 -6.96 2.19 -4.18
CA ALA A 50 -7.31 3.55 -4.56
C ALA A 50 -6.08 4.45 -4.61
N THR A 51 -5.21 4.36 -3.60
CA THR A 51 -3.95 5.12 -3.57
C THR A 51 -3.03 4.74 -4.72
N ALA A 52 -2.85 3.44 -4.99
CA ALA A 52 -2.04 2.96 -6.10
C ALA A 52 -2.57 3.47 -7.45
N PHE A 53 -3.89 3.44 -7.66
CA PHE A 53 -4.54 3.99 -8.85
C PHE A 53 -4.32 5.50 -9.00
N ILE A 54 -4.57 6.29 -7.94
CA ILE A 54 -4.41 7.74 -7.93
C ILE A 54 -2.95 8.14 -8.20
N LEU A 55 -1.98 7.43 -7.59
CA LEU A 55 -0.57 7.69 -7.85
C LEU A 55 -0.17 7.28 -9.27
N GLY A 56 -0.72 6.19 -9.81
CA GLY A 56 -0.56 5.83 -11.21
C GLY A 56 -1.11 6.87 -12.18
N LEU A 57 -2.21 7.53 -11.83
CA LEU A 57 -2.79 8.64 -12.60
C LEU A 57 -1.90 9.89 -12.57
N GLY A 58 -1.52 10.35 -11.37
CA GLY A 58 -0.79 11.60 -11.20
C GLY A 58 0.70 11.50 -11.51
N PHE A 59 1.28 10.31 -11.32
CA PHE A 59 2.70 10.03 -11.48
C PHE A 59 2.88 8.77 -12.34
N PRO A 60 2.58 8.86 -13.64
CA PRO A 60 2.55 7.70 -14.54
C PRO A 60 3.93 7.10 -14.81
N GLU A 61 5.04 7.70 -14.38
CA GLU A 61 6.36 7.15 -14.62
C GLU A 61 6.66 5.98 -13.66
N ARG A 62 6.81 4.76 -14.21
CA ARG A 62 7.08 3.53 -13.46
C ARG A 62 6.07 3.29 -12.31
N PRO A 63 4.76 3.12 -12.62
CA PRO A 63 3.68 3.12 -11.61
C PRO A 63 3.77 1.94 -10.63
N TRP A 64 4.42 0.84 -11.00
CA TRP A 64 4.67 -0.31 -10.13
C TRP A 64 5.40 0.05 -8.83
N ARG A 65 6.21 1.12 -8.83
CA ARG A 65 6.97 1.57 -7.65
C ARG A 65 6.03 2.02 -6.53
N TRP A 66 4.90 2.63 -6.87
CA TRP A 66 3.93 3.11 -5.89
C TRP A 66 3.30 1.96 -5.11
N ALA A 67 2.87 0.91 -5.81
CA ALA A 67 2.34 -0.29 -5.18
C ALA A 67 3.36 -0.97 -4.25
N LEU A 68 4.64 -1.03 -4.66
CA LEU A 68 5.69 -1.57 -3.80
C LEU A 68 5.90 -0.74 -2.54
N VAL A 69 5.92 0.59 -2.64
CA VAL A 69 6.09 1.45 -1.45
C VAL A 69 4.90 1.30 -0.49
N ILE A 70 3.67 1.25 -1.00
CA ILE A 70 2.46 1.05 -0.19
C ILE A 70 2.57 -0.28 0.59
N VAL A 71 2.83 -1.38 -0.11
CA VAL A 71 2.88 -2.71 0.50
C VAL A 71 4.09 -2.88 1.43
N ALA A 72 5.25 -2.34 1.05
CA ALA A 72 6.45 -2.39 1.89
C ALA A 72 6.27 -1.58 3.18
N ALA A 73 5.61 -0.41 3.11
CA ALA A 73 5.31 0.40 4.28
C ALA A 73 4.32 -0.32 5.21
N GLN A 74 3.28 -0.95 4.66
CA GLN A 74 2.36 -1.80 5.41
C GLN A 74 3.11 -2.96 6.10
N ALA A 75 3.94 -3.69 5.35
CA ALA A 75 4.69 -4.84 5.87
C ALA A 75 5.67 -4.44 6.97
N GLY A 76 6.39 -3.32 6.79
CA GLY A 76 7.29 -2.77 7.79
C GLY A 76 6.55 -2.31 9.05
N TRP A 77 5.38 -1.70 8.89
CA TRP A 77 4.53 -1.29 10.02
C TRP A 77 3.98 -2.48 10.79
N ALA A 78 3.45 -3.49 10.09
CA ALA A 78 2.98 -4.74 10.69
C ALA A 78 4.10 -5.44 11.48
N LEU A 79 5.30 -5.52 10.91
CA LEU A 79 6.49 -6.08 11.58
C LEU A 79 6.86 -5.28 12.83
N PHE A 80 6.93 -3.96 12.71
CA PHE A 80 7.26 -3.08 13.83
C PHE A 80 6.28 -3.27 14.99
N LEU A 81 4.98 -3.31 14.68
CA LEU A 81 3.94 -3.54 15.69
C LEU A 81 4.02 -4.92 16.32
N GLY A 82 4.17 -6.00 15.53
CA GLY A 82 4.30 -7.35 16.07
C GLY A 82 5.51 -7.52 16.99
N LEU A 83 6.63 -6.87 16.66
CA LEU A 83 7.81 -6.81 17.54
C LEU A 83 7.56 -6.00 18.81
N ALA A 84 6.88 -4.85 18.69
CA ALA A 84 6.63 -3.95 19.81
C ALA A 84 5.57 -4.45 20.80
N THR A 85 4.58 -5.23 20.36
CA THR A 85 3.49 -5.72 21.22
C THR A 85 3.71 -7.15 21.71
N ASP A 86 4.10 -8.05 20.83
CA ASP A 86 4.06 -9.50 21.11
C ASP A 86 5.47 -10.10 21.27
N GLY A 87 6.52 -9.38 20.87
CA GLY A 87 7.90 -9.88 20.85
C GLY A 87 8.10 -11.08 19.92
N SER A 88 7.15 -11.36 19.02
CA SER A 88 7.15 -12.53 18.13
C SER A 88 6.96 -12.14 16.67
N VAL A 89 7.68 -12.83 15.78
CA VAL A 89 7.62 -12.66 14.31
C VAL A 89 7.28 -13.96 13.61
N SER A 90 6.62 -14.90 14.30
CA SER A 90 6.46 -16.27 13.79
C SER A 90 5.63 -16.32 12.50
N LEU A 91 4.78 -15.32 12.25
CA LEU A 91 3.98 -15.21 11.03
C LEU A 91 4.61 -14.30 9.96
N PHE A 92 5.75 -13.67 10.24
CA PHE A 92 6.35 -12.69 9.34
C PHE A 92 6.73 -13.27 7.96
N PRO A 93 7.32 -14.48 7.84
CA PRO A 93 7.61 -15.06 6.53
C PRO A 93 6.34 -15.30 5.69
N LEU A 94 5.28 -15.79 6.34
CA LEU A 94 3.98 -15.98 5.70
C LEU A 94 3.38 -14.63 5.29
N GLY A 95 3.50 -13.61 6.16
CA GLY A 95 3.02 -12.26 5.87
C GLY A 95 3.72 -11.61 4.71
N LEU A 96 5.04 -11.76 4.59
CA LEU A 96 5.77 -11.30 3.42
C LEU A 96 5.28 -11.95 2.13
N ALA A 97 5.03 -13.27 2.13
CA ALA A 97 4.48 -13.97 0.98
C ALA A 97 3.08 -13.44 0.63
N MET A 98 2.22 -13.24 1.63
CA MET A 98 0.88 -12.73 1.43
C MET A 98 0.87 -11.27 0.94
N PHE A 99 1.74 -10.43 1.49
CA PHE A 99 1.94 -9.05 1.03
C PHE A 99 2.44 -9.00 -0.42
N ALA A 100 3.34 -9.91 -0.82
CA ALA A 100 3.78 -10.01 -2.21
C ALA A 100 2.60 -10.34 -3.15
N VAL A 101 1.68 -11.22 -2.73
CA VAL A 101 0.46 -11.50 -3.49
C VAL A 101 -0.46 -10.29 -3.55
N LEU A 102 -0.69 -9.62 -2.41
CA LEU A 102 -1.52 -8.40 -2.33
C LEU A 102 -0.92 -7.20 -3.07
N ALA A 103 0.38 -7.22 -3.37
CA ALA A 103 1.01 -6.23 -4.22
C ALA A 103 0.54 -6.32 -5.68
N LEU A 104 0.19 -7.51 -6.18
CA LEU A 104 -0.16 -7.69 -7.59
C LEU A 104 -1.39 -6.85 -7.99
N PRO A 105 -2.52 -6.86 -7.25
CA PRO A 105 -3.65 -6.02 -7.61
C PRO A 105 -3.37 -4.53 -7.41
N CYS A 106 -2.53 -4.14 -6.44
CA CYS A 106 -2.07 -2.76 -6.29
C CYS A 106 -1.25 -2.31 -7.51
N VAL A 107 -0.35 -3.16 -8.01
CA VAL A 107 0.42 -2.90 -9.24
C VAL A 107 -0.52 -2.75 -10.43
N ALA A 108 -1.50 -3.65 -10.58
CA ALA A 108 -2.51 -3.56 -11.62
C ALA A 108 -3.29 -2.23 -11.55
N ALA A 109 -3.76 -1.84 -10.36
CA ALA A 109 -4.45 -0.56 -10.14
C ALA A 109 -3.58 0.64 -10.55
N ALA A 110 -2.30 0.65 -10.20
CA ALA A 110 -1.37 1.71 -10.60
C ALA A 110 -1.17 1.77 -12.13
N TYR A 111 -1.10 0.62 -12.81
CA TYR A 111 -1.04 0.58 -14.28
C TYR A 111 -2.34 1.05 -14.94
N VAL A 112 -3.50 0.72 -14.36
CA VAL A 112 -4.80 1.22 -14.85
C VAL A 112 -4.86 2.74 -14.71
N GLY A 113 -4.36 3.30 -13.60
CA GLY A 113 -4.22 4.75 -13.43
C GLY A 113 -3.31 5.37 -14.48
N GLN A 114 -2.13 4.81 -14.70
CA GLN A 114 -1.21 5.26 -15.75
C GLN A 114 -1.86 5.24 -17.14
N TRP A 115 -2.57 4.16 -17.47
CA TRP A 115 -3.24 4.01 -18.75
C TRP A 115 -4.29 5.11 -18.98
N LEU A 116 -5.09 5.42 -17.95
CA LEU A 116 -6.09 6.47 -18.04
C LEU A 116 -5.45 7.86 -18.18
N ALA A 117 -4.38 8.14 -17.43
CA ALA A 117 -3.64 9.40 -17.57
C ALA A 117 -3.12 9.63 -19.00
N ARG A 118 -2.61 8.57 -19.65
CA ARG A 118 -2.16 8.63 -21.05
C ARG A 118 -3.29 8.89 -22.03
N ARG A 119 -4.50 8.36 -21.77
CA ARG A 119 -5.68 8.60 -22.61
C ARG A 119 -6.23 10.01 -22.48
N LEU A 120 -6.14 10.60 -21.29
CA LEU A 120 -6.61 11.98 -21.05
C LEU A 120 -5.64 13.03 -21.61
N ALA A 121 -4.39 12.65 -21.89
CA ALA A 121 -3.37 13.52 -22.45
C ALA A 121 -3.24 13.42 -24.00
N ALA A 122 -4.00 12.52 -24.63
CA ALA A 122 -4.07 12.32 -26.08
C ALA A 122 -5.25 13.09 -26.68
#